data_AF-A0A370TMB6-F1
#
_entry.id   AF-A0A370TMB6-F1
#
_cell.length_a   1.000
_cell.length_b   1.000
_cell.length_c   1.000
_cell.angle_alpha   90.00
_cell.angle_beta   90.00
_cell.angle_gamma   90.00
#
_symmetry.space_group_name_H-M   'P 1'
#
loop_
_entity.id
_entity.type
_entity.pdbx_description
1 polymer ?
#
loop_
_entity_poly.entity_id
_entity_poly.type
_entity_poly.pdbx_seq_one_letter_code
_entity_poly.pdbx_strand_id
1 'polypeptide(L)'
;MEGSGTLPEPILNIQQSLRSYIKPRQEVAHVRRILASNLNSSLNPAGERHLPQPLSLVDSSCLVDSTVQGPRGIRKEYIRCVRSNINARREYAQVGKDHNIKTVGRDPMKRLSDDSTANFLDLVKQEQKHEVLRIVQSYIDMLSKKPAATAHRLDPKLVLKNVESLPQIPPEVMNVPGASERSGGADLNELVDQLEKSVLRAKMLLKREQKLLTGVRSRQETSKTNQASKLRALGTARNELIHWIETELSRAGESSPEVDEPVHVSEPEIVGREYIDNHLTAIRQQYARYTEGRQALLNATTGQLDNPSGTATDEDPELPLGTFESPGNENAMSHITYPYLEKLLSVSNEQKATIQQKSHLTIGLAKQQKEAGQDLDRLADESHLLRAYPVPIKASRRSGMEVSSSFAEGMSNLEKPDSSQRVQPWVHASGSAATATKAAILEKLDEGSMAIDGTQQIFLDLRRLLGDDSGASKNVTDRADLRHASTSRDMWVEIDGTLGAIKHEE
;
A
#
# COMPACT_ATOMS: atom_id res chain seq x y z
N MET A 1 -16.30 57.85 8.18
CA MET A 1 -17.23 56.88 7.55
C MET A 1 -16.79 55.50 7.98
N GLU A 2 -17.51 54.99 8.96
CA GLU A 2 -17.40 53.65 9.51
C GLU A 2 -17.89 52.63 8.47
N GLY A 3 -17.15 51.52 8.38
CA GLY A 3 -17.46 50.40 7.49
C GLY A 3 -16.65 49.20 7.94
N SER A 4 -16.66 48.91 9.24
CA SER A 4 -16.09 47.69 9.81
C SER A 4 -17.00 46.51 9.50
N GLY A 5 -16.96 46.05 8.25
CA GLY A 5 -17.34 44.68 7.91
C GLY A 5 -16.27 43.75 8.47
N THR A 6 -16.60 43.01 9.53
CA THR A 6 -15.74 41.98 10.11
C THR A 6 -15.38 40.96 9.03
N LEU A 7 -14.16 41.05 8.49
CA LEU A 7 -13.59 40.06 7.60
C LEU A 7 -13.51 38.72 8.36
N PRO A 8 -13.89 37.59 7.75
CA PRO A 8 -13.77 36.26 8.36
C PRO A 8 -12.37 36.02 8.92
N GLU A 9 -12.27 35.45 10.13
CA GLU A 9 -11.02 35.06 10.81
C GLU A 9 -9.95 34.40 9.90
N PRO A 10 -10.29 33.50 8.94
CA PRO A 10 -9.28 32.95 8.03
C PRO A 10 -8.60 34.02 7.15
N ILE A 11 -9.32 35.07 6.76
CA ILE A 11 -8.76 36.15 5.93
C ILE A 11 -7.80 37.02 6.75
N LEU A 12 -8.08 37.23 8.04
CA LEU A 12 -7.16 37.94 8.93
C LEU A 12 -5.86 37.15 9.14
N ASN A 13 -5.94 35.83 9.32
CA ASN A 13 -4.75 34.96 9.42
C ASN A 13 -3.92 34.96 8.12
N ILE A 14 -4.58 34.93 6.96
CA ILE A 14 -3.91 35.05 5.66
C ILE A 14 -3.29 36.44 5.49
N GLN A 15 -3.98 37.50 5.90
CA GLN A 15 -3.44 38.85 5.82
C GLN A 15 -2.24 39.03 6.77
N GLN A 16 -2.26 38.44 7.96
CA GLN A 16 -1.14 38.45 8.90
C GLN A 16 0.06 37.66 8.37
N SER A 17 -0.15 36.49 7.75
CA SER A 17 0.94 35.72 7.14
C SER A 17 1.52 36.39 5.90
N LEU A 18 0.68 37.08 5.11
CA LEU A 18 1.12 37.80 3.92
C LEU A 18 1.69 39.20 4.22
N ARG A 19 1.48 39.77 5.40
CA ARG A 19 1.99 41.10 5.77
C ARG A 19 3.51 41.21 5.67
N SER A 20 4.26 40.15 5.93
CA SER A 20 5.72 40.11 5.75
C SER A 20 6.15 40.14 4.27
N TYR A 21 5.25 39.73 3.36
CA TYR A 21 5.50 39.64 1.92
C TYR A 21 4.84 40.78 1.12
N ILE A 22 3.84 41.46 1.68
CA ILE A 22 3.16 42.62 1.07
C ILE A 22 3.92 43.90 1.45
N LYS A 23 4.81 44.35 0.55
CA LYS A 23 5.50 45.64 0.70
C LYS A 23 4.70 46.79 0.09
N PRO A 24 4.78 48.02 0.65
CA PRO A 24 4.13 49.19 0.07
C PRO A 24 4.68 49.49 -1.33
N ARG A 25 3.84 50.04 -2.20
CA ARG A 25 4.18 50.32 -3.62
C ARG A 25 5.48 51.13 -3.78
N GLN A 26 5.77 52.02 -2.83
CA GLN A 26 6.99 52.84 -2.82
C GLN A 26 8.25 52.03 -2.55
N GLU A 27 8.21 51.09 -1.60
CA GLU A 27 9.33 50.16 -1.35
C GLU A 27 9.54 49.24 -2.54
N VAL A 28 8.48 48.73 -3.15
CA VAL A 28 8.57 47.90 -4.35
C VAL A 28 9.19 48.68 -5.51
N ALA A 29 8.80 49.94 -5.71
CA ALA A 29 9.40 50.80 -6.74
C ALA A 29 10.88 51.11 -6.44
N HIS A 30 11.23 51.31 -5.17
CA HIS A 30 12.62 51.52 -4.74
C HIS A 30 13.49 50.27 -4.96
N VAL A 31 13.01 49.09 -4.55
CA VAL A 31 13.66 47.80 -4.79
C VAL A 31 13.82 47.55 -6.28
N ARG A 32 12.78 47.79 -7.10
CA ARG A 32 12.87 47.70 -8.56
C ARG A 32 13.93 48.63 -9.14
N ARG A 33 14.05 49.85 -8.62
CA ARG A 33 15.08 50.82 -9.05
C ARG A 33 16.49 50.35 -8.68
N ILE A 34 16.69 49.82 -7.47
CA ILE A 34 17.97 49.23 -7.03
C ILE A 34 18.32 47.98 -7.84
N LEU A 35 17.35 47.11 -8.12
CA LEU A 35 17.57 45.92 -8.95
C LEU A 35 17.89 46.33 -10.38
N ALA A 36 17.17 47.29 -10.95
CA ALA A 36 17.46 47.82 -12.28
C ALA A 36 18.88 48.43 -12.35
N SER A 37 19.30 49.20 -11.34
CA SER A 37 20.66 49.75 -11.30
C SER A 37 21.73 48.66 -11.16
N ASN A 38 21.49 47.63 -10.34
CA ASN A 38 22.41 46.50 -10.18
C ASN A 38 22.49 45.61 -11.43
N LEU A 39 21.37 45.42 -12.13
CA LEU A 39 21.36 44.70 -13.40
C LEU A 39 22.09 45.51 -14.47
N ASN A 40 21.82 46.81 -14.57
CA ASN A 40 22.53 47.69 -15.49
C ASN A 40 24.04 47.73 -15.21
N SER A 41 24.46 47.75 -13.94
CA SER A 41 25.89 47.71 -13.58
C SER A 41 26.53 46.34 -13.83
N SER A 42 25.78 45.23 -13.70
CA SER A 42 26.26 43.88 -13.99
C SER A 42 26.32 43.58 -15.49
N LEU A 43 25.47 44.23 -16.30
CA LEU A 43 25.46 44.09 -17.76
C LEU A 43 26.51 44.99 -18.45
N ASN A 44 26.81 46.16 -17.88
CA ASN A 44 27.72 47.15 -18.48
C ASN A 44 28.92 47.50 -17.58
N PRO A 45 29.87 46.58 -17.34
CA PRO A 45 31.07 46.89 -16.56
C PRO A 45 32.04 47.83 -17.31
N ALA A 46 31.91 47.99 -18.63
CA ALA A 46 32.76 48.85 -19.46
C ALA A 46 31.96 49.40 -20.66
N GLY A 47 31.11 50.39 -20.42
CA GLY A 47 30.67 51.44 -21.37
C GLY A 47 30.16 51.16 -22.79
N GLU A 48 30.27 49.95 -23.38
CA GLU A 48 30.24 49.81 -24.85
C GLU A 48 29.47 48.60 -25.41
N ARG A 49 28.70 47.85 -24.62
CA ARG A 49 27.91 46.74 -25.20
C ARG A 49 26.48 46.68 -24.69
N HIS A 50 25.58 47.37 -25.38
CA HIS A 50 24.15 47.04 -25.32
C HIS A 50 23.97 45.59 -25.80
N LEU A 51 23.37 44.73 -24.97
CA LEU A 51 23.05 43.35 -25.38
C LEU A 51 22.14 43.39 -26.63
N PRO A 52 22.51 42.72 -27.73
CA PRO A 52 21.65 42.65 -28.91
C PRO A 52 20.44 41.70 -28.71
N GLN A 53 20.32 41.01 -27.57
CA GLN A 53 19.36 39.93 -27.39
C GLN A 53 18.78 39.88 -25.96
N PRO A 54 17.48 39.59 -25.79
CA PRO A 54 16.87 39.47 -24.47
C PRO A 54 17.52 38.35 -23.65
N LEU A 55 17.70 38.59 -22.36
CA LEU A 55 18.33 37.67 -21.38
C LEU A 55 17.69 36.27 -21.33
N SER A 56 16.51 36.07 -21.94
CA SER A 56 15.85 34.77 -22.04
C SER A 56 16.48 33.83 -23.09
N LEU A 57 17.33 34.35 -23.98
CA LEU A 57 17.94 33.59 -25.09
C LEU A 57 19.47 33.48 -24.97
N VAL A 58 20.05 33.87 -23.84
CA VAL A 58 21.50 33.76 -23.64
C VAL A 58 21.86 32.29 -23.43
N ASP A 59 22.61 31.74 -24.38
CA ASP A 59 23.17 30.40 -24.33
C ASP A 59 24.09 30.24 -23.11
N SER A 60 24.09 29.05 -22.50
CA SER A 60 24.81 28.74 -21.25
C SER A 60 26.33 28.81 -21.38
N SER A 61 26.83 29.19 -22.56
CA SER A 61 28.22 29.36 -22.95
C SER A 61 28.78 30.76 -22.66
N CYS A 62 27.95 31.72 -22.20
CA CYS A 62 28.44 33.05 -21.82
C CYS A 62 29.30 32.97 -20.55
N LEU A 63 30.62 32.98 -20.74
CA LEU A 63 31.63 33.12 -19.70
C LEU A 63 31.51 34.54 -19.12
N VAL A 64 30.68 34.69 -18.09
CA VAL A 64 30.60 35.94 -17.32
C VAL A 64 31.90 36.07 -16.54
N ASP A 65 32.85 36.81 -17.13
CA ASP A 65 34.01 37.25 -16.40
C ASP A 65 33.56 38.07 -15.20
N SER A 66 34.16 37.72 -14.08
CA SER A 66 33.73 38.14 -12.75
C SER A 66 33.69 39.66 -12.67
N THR A 67 32.52 40.20 -12.32
CA THR A 67 32.37 41.62 -11.96
C THR A 67 33.45 42.01 -10.94
N VAL A 68 33.98 43.23 -11.06
CA VAL A 68 35.04 43.82 -10.20
C VAL A 68 34.68 43.76 -8.69
N GLN A 69 33.40 43.60 -8.36
CA GLN A 69 32.98 43.10 -7.06
C GLN A 69 32.44 41.68 -7.21
N GLY A 70 33.26 40.69 -6.87
CA GLY A 70 32.86 39.28 -6.93
C GLY A 70 31.60 39.01 -6.11
N PRO A 71 30.79 37.99 -6.47
CA PRO A 71 29.56 37.67 -5.76
C PRO A 71 29.88 37.43 -4.28
N ARG A 72 29.26 38.19 -3.37
CA ARG A 72 29.42 38.02 -1.91
C ARG A 72 28.29 37.16 -1.34
N GLY A 73 28.57 36.44 -0.25
CA GLY A 73 27.60 35.63 0.49
C GLY A 73 27.07 34.41 -0.28
N ILE A 74 25.78 34.12 -0.11
CA ILE A 74 25.11 32.90 -0.60
C ILE A 74 25.20 32.74 -2.13
N ARG A 75 25.29 33.84 -2.88
CA ARG A 75 25.46 33.82 -4.34
C ARG A 75 26.81 33.21 -4.73
N LYS A 76 27.86 33.44 -3.94
CA LYS A 76 29.20 32.84 -4.15
C LYS A 76 29.15 31.34 -3.95
N GLU A 77 28.47 30.90 -2.90
CA GLU A 77 28.31 29.49 -2.55
C GLU A 77 27.47 28.79 -3.59
N TYR A 78 26.34 29.37 -4.01
CA TYR A 78 25.52 28.85 -5.09
C TYR A 78 26.34 28.68 -6.39
N ILE A 79 27.08 29.70 -6.82
CA ILE A 79 27.93 29.61 -8.02
C ILE A 79 29.02 28.54 -7.85
N ARG A 80 29.59 28.38 -6.65
CA ARG A 80 30.56 27.32 -6.34
C ARG A 80 29.92 25.94 -6.45
N CYS A 81 28.74 25.74 -5.88
CA CYS A 81 27.97 24.51 -5.95
C CYS A 81 27.58 24.17 -7.40
N VAL A 82 27.13 25.15 -8.17
CA VAL A 82 26.80 24.96 -9.60
C VAL A 82 28.04 24.56 -10.39
N ARG A 83 29.18 25.24 -10.19
CA ARG A 83 30.45 24.87 -10.85
C ARG A 83 30.90 23.46 -10.46
N SER A 84 30.79 23.10 -9.18
CA SER A 84 31.10 21.77 -8.67
C SER A 84 30.15 20.71 -9.24
N ASN A 85 28.85 20.98 -9.36
CA ASN A 85 27.87 20.08 -9.96
C ASN A 85 28.17 19.85 -11.45
N ILE A 86 28.47 20.91 -12.20
CA ILE A 86 28.85 20.81 -13.60
C ILE A 86 30.13 19.98 -13.74
N ASN A 87 31.11 20.17 -12.85
CA ASN A 87 32.33 19.35 -12.85
C ASN A 87 32.05 17.88 -12.55
N ALA A 88 31.27 17.58 -11.49
CA ALA A 88 30.89 16.22 -11.14
C ALA A 88 30.11 15.52 -12.27
N ARG A 89 29.25 16.24 -12.99
CA ARG A 89 28.55 15.71 -14.18
C ARG A 89 29.50 15.39 -15.31
N ARG A 90 30.52 16.21 -15.55
CA ARG A 90 31.55 15.95 -16.57
C ARG A 90 32.40 14.74 -16.18
N GLU A 91 32.84 14.66 -14.93
CA GLU A 91 33.61 13.52 -14.41
C GLU A 91 32.81 12.23 -14.51
N TYR A 92 31.52 12.25 -14.11
CA TYR A 92 30.63 11.10 -14.28
C TYR A 92 30.48 10.68 -15.75
N ALA A 93 30.29 11.65 -16.65
CA ALA A 93 30.20 11.36 -18.08
C ALA A 93 31.52 10.80 -18.65
N GLN A 94 32.67 11.23 -18.12
CA GLN A 94 33.98 10.70 -18.50
C GLN A 94 34.18 9.28 -17.98
N VAL A 95 33.87 9.02 -16.71
CA VAL A 95 33.92 7.67 -16.12
C VAL A 95 32.99 6.70 -16.86
N GLY A 96 31.79 7.16 -17.26
CA GLY A 96 30.87 6.38 -18.09
C GLY A 96 31.44 6.03 -19.47
N LYS A 97 32.16 6.96 -20.10
CA LYS A 97 32.87 6.71 -21.37
C LYS A 97 34.05 5.75 -21.17
N ASP A 98 34.84 5.92 -20.12
CA ASP A 98 35.99 5.06 -19.83
C ASP A 98 35.56 3.63 -19.50
N HIS A 99 34.42 3.45 -18.82
CA HIS A 99 33.83 2.14 -18.57
C HIS A 99 33.38 1.47 -19.88
N ASN A 100 32.74 2.23 -20.77
CA ASN A 100 32.30 1.74 -22.08
C ASN A 100 33.50 1.37 -22.99
N ILE A 101 34.57 2.17 -22.99
CA ILE A 101 35.78 1.89 -23.77
C ILE A 101 36.53 0.66 -23.24
N LYS A 102 36.58 0.45 -21.91
CA LYS A 102 37.20 -0.76 -21.32
C LYS A 102 36.43 -2.05 -21.65
N THR A 103 35.12 -1.98 -21.89
CA THR A 103 34.33 -3.13 -22.37
C THR A 103 34.50 -3.44 -23.86
N VAL A 104 35.06 -2.54 -24.67
CA VAL A 104 35.27 -2.74 -26.12
C VAL A 104 36.55 -3.53 -26.45
N GLY A 105 37.36 -3.90 -25.45
CA GLY A 105 38.53 -4.79 -25.61
C GLY A 105 38.20 -6.27 -25.82
N ARG A 106 36.92 -6.65 -25.91
CA ARG A 106 36.48 -8.04 -26.17
C ARG A 106 35.62 -8.06 -27.43
N ASP A 107 36.22 -8.52 -28.53
CA ASP A 107 35.67 -8.77 -29.87
C ASP A 107 34.28 -8.20 -30.22
N PRO A 108 34.20 -7.24 -31.17
CA PRO A 108 32.93 -6.71 -31.66
C PRO A 108 32.38 -7.62 -32.78
N MET A 109 32.07 -8.87 -32.47
CA MET A 109 31.46 -9.77 -33.46
C MET A 109 30.63 -10.88 -32.81
N LYS A 110 29.71 -10.53 -31.91
CA LYS A 110 28.53 -11.38 -31.65
C LYS A 110 27.37 -10.57 -31.11
N ARG A 111 26.56 -10.16 -32.08
CA ARG A 111 25.09 -10.13 -32.05
C ARG A 111 24.46 -9.30 -30.93
N LEU A 112 23.84 -8.20 -31.38
CA LEU A 112 22.57 -7.70 -30.87
C LEU A 112 21.72 -8.86 -30.34
N SER A 113 21.62 -8.97 -29.02
CA SER A 113 20.67 -9.86 -28.38
C SER A 113 20.39 -9.34 -26.97
N ASP A 114 19.10 -9.35 -26.64
CA ASP A 114 18.46 -9.04 -25.35
C ASP A 114 19.12 -9.76 -24.14
N ASP A 115 19.98 -10.73 -24.43
CA ASP A 115 20.75 -11.52 -23.46
C ASP A 115 21.80 -10.73 -22.68
N SER A 116 22.36 -9.62 -23.19
CA SER A 116 23.42 -8.88 -22.46
C SER A 116 22.87 -8.17 -21.22
N THR A 117 21.70 -7.53 -21.36
CA THR A 117 20.97 -6.89 -20.25
C THR A 117 20.35 -7.93 -19.33
N ALA A 118 19.84 -9.04 -19.86
CA ALA A 118 19.35 -10.16 -19.05
C ALA A 118 20.47 -10.78 -18.20
N ASN A 119 21.64 -11.04 -18.79
CA ASN A 119 22.82 -11.56 -18.09
C ASN A 119 23.33 -10.59 -17.02
N PHE A 120 23.31 -9.27 -17.29
CA PHE A 120 23.67 -8.27 -16.29
C PHE A 120 22.67 -8.23 -15.12
N LEU A 121 21.37 -8.29 -15.42
CA LEU A 121 20.33 -8.34 -14.38
C LEU A 121 20.44 -9.62 -13.54
N ASP A 122 20.76 -10.75 -14.16
CA ASP A 122 20.94 -12.01 -13.44
C ASP A 122 22.22 -12.01 -12.61
N LEU A 123 23.31 -11.38 -13.08
CA LEU A 123 24.50 -11.14 -12.29
C LEU A 123 24.18 -10.27 -11.06
N VAL A 124 23.48 -9.15 -11.24
CA VAL A 124 23.08 -8.26 -10.13
C VAL A 124 22.17 -8.98 -9.14
N LYS A 125 21.21 -9.79 -9.62
CA LYS A 125 20.38 -10.63 -8.73
C LYS A 125 21.23 -11.65 -7.97
N GLN A 126 22.25 -12.22 -8.61
CA GLN A 126 23.15 -13.17 -7.98
C GLN A 126 24.01 -12.49 -6.90
N GLU A 127 24.53 -11.29 -7.18
CA GLU A 127 25.27 -10.49 -6.19
C GLU A 127 24.38 -10.11 -5.00
N GLN A 128 23.14 -9.69 -5.24
CA GLN A 128 22.18 -9.42 -4.17
C GLN A 128 21.88 -10.66 -3.33
N LYS A 129 21.67 -11.82 -3.96
CA LYS A 129 21.47 -13.09 -3.24
C LYS A 129 22.69 -13.47 -2.42
N HIS A 130 23.88 -13.29 -2.97
CA HIS A 130 25.14 -13.56 -2.27
C HIS A 130 25.29 -12.66 -1.04
N GLU A 131 24.96 -11.37 -1.14
CA GLU A 131 24.98 -10.45 -0.02
C GLU A 131 23.97 -10.83 1.07
N VAL A 132 22.75 -11.22 0.70
CA VAL A 132 21.75 -11.71 1.65
C VAL A 132 22.25 -12.98 2.36
N LEU A 133 22.81 -13.93 1.62
CA LEU A 133 23.36 -15.16 2.20
C LEU A 133 24.54 -14.88 3.13
N ARG A 134 25.42 -13.94 2.78
CA ARG A 134 26.53 -13.50 3.63
C ARG A 134 26.02 -12.89 4.94
N ILE A 135 24.96 -12.08 4.86
CA ILE A 135 24.31 -11.51 6.04
C ILE A 135 23.71 -12.62 6.91
N VAL A 136 22.94 -13.54 6.32
CA VAL A 136 22.36 -14.68 7.06
C VAL A 136 23.44 -15.54 7.71
N GLN A 137 24.52 -15.84 7.00
CA GLN A 137 25.66 -16.56 7.54
C GLN A 137 26.29 -15.80 8.71
N SER A 138 26.47 -14.48 8.60
CA SER A 138 26.98 -13.66 9.70
C SER A 138 26.08 -13.69 10.94
N TYR A 139 24.76 -13.74 10.75
CA TYR A 139 23.80 -13.89 11.86
C TYR A 139 23.82 -15.29 12.45
N ILE A 140 23.96 -16.34 11.63
CA ILE A 140 24.14 -17.72 12.10
C ILE A 140 25.45 -17.84 12.90
N ASP A 141 26.55 -17.24 12.42
CA ASP A 141 27.83 -17.20 13.12
C ASP A 141 27.76 -16.37 14.41
N MET A 142 26.94 -15.32 14.44
CA MET A 142 26.67 -14.55 15.66
C MET A 142 25.84 -15.37 16.65
N LEU A 143 24.83 -16.10 16.17
CA LEU A 143 23.98 -16.97 16.98
C LEU A 143 24.76 -18.16 17.54
N SER A 144 25.65 -18.77 16.76
CA SER A 144 26.51 -19.87 17.22
C SER A 144 27.50 -19.43 18.29
N LYS A 145 27.95 -18.16 18.27
CA LYS A 145 28.76 -17.53 19.32
C LYS A 145 27.97 -17.16 20.57
N LYS A 146 26.63 -17.09 20.52
CA LYS A 146 25.81 -16.81 21.70
C LYS A 146 25.68 -18.08 22.56
N PRO A 147 25.92 -18.00 23.86
CA PRO A 147 25.96 -19.16 24.75
C PRO A 147 24.57 -19.76 25.05
N ALA A 148 23.51 -19.29 24.39
CA ALA A 148 22.16 -19.87 24.44
C ALA A 148 21.90 -20.88 23.30
N ALA A 149 22.77 -20.93 22.28
CA ALA A 149 22.64 -21.83 21.12
C ALA A 149 23.49 -23.12 21.25
N THR A 150 24.26 -23.28 22.33
CA THR A 150 25.02 -24.50 22.59
C THR A 150 24.05 -25.62 22.97
N ALA A 151 24.13 -26.78 22.30
CA ALA A 151 23.22 -27.93 22.51
C ALA A 151 23.09 -28.36 23.99
N HIS A 152 24.11 -28.09 24.81
CA HIS A 152 24.15 -28.34 26.25
C HIS A 152 23.19 -27.43 27.07
N ARG A 153 22.79 -26.26 26.55
CA ARG A 153 21.83 -25.34 27.21
C ARG A 153 20.38 -25.52 26.78
N LEU A 154 20.14 -26.30 25.72
CA LEU A 154 18.81 -26.72 25.28
C LEU A 154 18.42 -28.10 25.85
N ASP A 155 19.29 -28.75 26.62
CA ASP A 155 18.95 -29.99 27.31
C ASP A 155 17.92 -29.68 28.42
N PRO A 156 16.66 -30.14 28.27
CA PRO A 156 15.60 -29.86 29.24
C PRO A 156 15.98 -30.32 30.65
N LYS A 157 16.86 -31.31 30.79
CA LYS A 157 17.31 -31.82 32.09
C LYS A 157 18.20 -30.84 32.86
N LEU A 158 18.90 -29.93 32.17
CA LEU A 158 19.77 -28.93 32.77
C LEU A 158 19.06 -27.59 32.97
N VAL A 159 18.12 -27.25 32.09
CA VAL A 159 17.27 -26.05 32.23
C VAL A 159 16.27 -26.23 33.39
N LEU A 160 15.75 -27.44 33.58
CA LEU A 160 14.80 -27.75 34.66
C LEU A 160 15.47 -28.05 36.01
N LYS A 161 16.80 -28.09 36.08
CA LYS A 161 17.53 -28.40 37.32
C LYS A 161 17.49 -27.26 38.35
N ASN A 162 17.25 -26.03 37.89
CA ASN A 162 17.17 -24.82 38.71
C ASN A 162 15.73 -24.36 38.98
N VAL A 163 14.72 -25.15 38.58
CA VAL A 163 13.32 -24.87 38.88
C VAL A 163 12.83 -25.94 39.84
N GLU A 164 13.08 -25.72 41.13
CA GLU A 164 12.42 -26.49 42.18
C GLU A 164 10.91 -26.25 42.08
N SER A 165 10.17 -27.33 41.82
CA SER A 165 8.70 -27.45 41.77
C SER A 165 7.99 -26.80 40.57
N LEU A 166 7.97 -27.50 39.43
CA LEU A 166 6.82 -27.40 38.50
C LEU A 166 5.66 -28.27 39.02
N PRO A 167 4.40 -27.83 38.87
CA PRO A 167 3.25 -28.69 39.10
C PRO A 167 3.31 -29.89 38.15
N GLN A 168 3.06 -31.11 38.66
CA GLN A 168 2.96 -32.31 37.83
C GLN A 168 1.86 -32.11 36.79
N ILE A 169 2.28 -31.88 35.55
CA ILE A 169 1.37 -31.86 34.41
C ILE A 169 0.88 -33.30 34.21
N PRO A 170 -0.44 -33.54 34.11
CA PRO A 170 -0.98 -34.88 33.91
C PRO A 170 -0.37 -35.54 32.66
N PRO A 171 0.02 -36.83 32.73
CA PRO A 171 0.63 -37.56 31.63
C PRO A 171 -0.27 -37.70 30.40
N GLU A 172 -1.57 -37.36 30.50
CA GLU A 172 -2.48 -37.29 29.35
C GLU A 172 -2.15 -36.14 28.37
N VAL A 173 -1.47 -35.07 28.81
CA VAL A 173 -1.14 -33.92 27.92
C VAL A 173 0.17 -34.12 27.17
N MET A 174 1.09 -34.94 27.69
CA MET A 174 2.32 -35.35 26.99
C MET A 174 2.10 -36.50 26.02
N ASN A 175 1.08 -37.33 26.26
CA ASN A 175 0.73 -38.45 25.39
C ASN A 175 -0.48 -38.08 24.54
N VAL A 176 -0.30 -37.19 23.56
CA VAL A 176 -1.18 -37.21 22.39
C VAL A 176 -0.98 -38.58 21.71
N PRO A 177 -1.99 -39.47 21.67
CA PRO A 177 -1.83 -40.75 21.01
C PRO A 177 -1.79 -40.49 19.50
N GLY A 178 -0.57 -40.36 18.96
CA GLY A 178 -0.38 -40.13 17.54
C GLY A 178 1.02 -39.69 17.08
N ALA A 179 1.97 -39.39 17.98
CA ALA A 179 3.25 -38.78 17.56
C ALA A 179 4.53 -39.48 18.06
N SER A 180 4.44 -40.62 18.75
CA SER A 180 5.62 -41.43 19.08
C SER A 180 5.36 -42.87 18.65
N GLU A 181 6.34 -43.46 17.95
CA GLU A 181 6.32 -44.80 17.30
C GLU A 181 5.69 -44.87 15.89
N ARG A 182 6.35 -44.22 14.92
CA ARG A 182 6.33 -44.68 13.52
C ARG A 182 7.68 -45.31 13.18
N SER A 183 7.89 -46.49 13.74
CA SER A 183 9.00 -47.40 13.42
C SER A 183 8.38 -48.77 13.18
N GLY A 184 8.16 -49.09 11.91
CA GLY A 184 7.43 -50.24 11.42
C GLY A 184 6.47 -49.76 10.36
N GLY A 185 6.72 -50.13 9.10
CA GLY A 185 5.96 -49.65 7.95
C GLY A 185 4.46 -49.85 8.16
N ALA A 186 3.75 -48.78 8.52
CA ALA A 186 2.31 -48.74 8.41
C ALA A 186 2.01 -48.98 6.93
N ASP A 187 1.36 -50.10 6.67
CA ASP A 187 1.12 -50.63 5.34
C ASP A 187 0.54 -49.50 4.48
N LEU A 188 1.16 -49.19 3.35
CA LEU A 188 0.78 -48.04 2.52
C LEU A 188 -0.72 -48.07 2.19
N ASN A 189 -1.27 -49.28 2.08
CA ASN A 189 -2.68 -49.57 1.89
C ASN A 189 -3.56 -49.13 3.07
N GLU A 190 -3.11 -49.28 4.32
CA GLU A 190 -3.85 -48.82 5.51
C GLU A 190 -3.92 -47.29 5.56
N LEU A 191 -2.83 -46.61 5.17
CA LEU A 191 -2.82 -45.14 5.06
C LEU A 191 -3.72 -44.67 3.91
N VAL A 192 -3.75 -45.39 2.78
CA VAL A 192 -4.66 -45.13 1.66
C VAL A 192 -6.11 -45.35 2.09
N ASP A 193 -6.44 -46.45 2.78
CA ASP A 193 -7.78 -46.72 3.31
C ASP A 193 -8.23 -45.66 4.31
N GLN A 194 -7.32 -45.17 5.16
CA GLN A 194 -7.59 -44.07 6.09
C GLN A 194 -7.84 -42.75 5.35
N LEU A 195 -7.06 -42.48 4.29
CA LEU A 195 -7.24 -41.33 3.42
C LEU A 195 -8.59 -41.42 2.69
N GLU A 196 -8.91 -42.54 2.06
CA GLU A 196 -10.18 -42.79 1.38
C GLU A 196 -11.37 -42.62 2.32
N LYS A 197 -11.29 -43.16 3.54
CA LYS A 197 -12.32 -42.99 4.57
C LYS A 197 -12.46 -41.53 5.03
N SER A 198 -11.35 -40.78 5.08
CA SER A 198 -11.39 -39.35 5.41
C SER A 198 -11.96 -38.51 4.27
N VAL A 199 -11.60 -38.83 3.02
CA VAL A 199 -12.10 -38.16 1.81
C VAL A 199 -13.58 -38.45 1.63
N LEU A 200 -14.04 -39.68 1.89
CA LEU A 200 -15.46 -40.03 1.84
C LEU A 200 -16.25 -39.29 2.92
N ARG A 201 -15.73 -39.21 4.16
CA ARG A 201 -16.34 -38.41 5.23
C ARG A 201 -16.41 -36.93 4.87
N ALA A 202 -15.32 -36.36 4.35
CA ALA A 202 -15.29 -34.97 3.90
C ALA A 202 -16.28 -34.72 2.76
N LYS A 203 -16.38 -35.64 1.78
CA LYS A 203 -17.33 -35.56 0.67
C LYS A 203 -18.79 -35.65 1.15
N MET A 204 -19.08 -36.46 2.16
CA MET A 204 -20.41 -36.52 2.77
C MET A 204 -20.75 -35.25 3.54
N LEU A 205 -19.79 -34.69 4.31
CA LEU A 205 -19.96 -33.40 4.99
C LEU A 205 -20.20 -32.28 3.98
N LEU A 206 -19.41 -32.22 2.90
CA LEU A 206 -19.57 -31.24 1.84
C LEU A 206 -20.94 -31.34 1.16
N LYS A 207 -21.42 -32.56 0.86
CA LYS A 207 -22.77 -32.74 0.31
C LYS A 207 -23.87 -32.28 1.28
N ARG A 208 -23.69 -32.53 2.58
CA ARG A 208 -24.62 -32.07 3.63
C ARG A 208 -24.65 -30.54 3.70
N GLU A 209 -23.48 -29.91 3.71
CA GLU A 209 -23.35 -28.45 3.73
C GLU A 209 -23.89 -27.82 2.45
N GLN A 210 -23.61 -28.39 1.28
CA GLN A 210 -24.15 -27.91 0.02
C GLN A 210 -25.68 -27.98 0.00
N LYS A 211 -26.28 -29.04 0.55
CA LYS A 211 -27.74 -29.15 0.71
C LYS A 211 -28.31 -28.14 1.70
N LEU A 212 -27.60 -27.84 2.78
CA LEU A 212 -27.98 -26.77 3.72
C LEU A 212 -27.89 -25.40 3.06
N LEU A 213 -26.84 -25.16 2.26
CA LEU A 213 -26.59 -23.91 1.56
C LEU A 213 -27.65 -23.67 0.47
N THR A 214 -27.99 -24.69 -0.33
CA THR A 214 -29.09 -24.58 -1.29
C THR A 214 -30.42 -24.36 -0.58
N GLY A 215 -30.68 -25.02 0.56
CA GLY A 215 -31.85 -24.76 1.39
C GLY A 215 -31.93 -23.34 1.95
N VAL A 216 -30.79 -22.76 2.35
CA VAL A 216 -30.71 -21.35 2.79
C VAL A 216 -30.91 -20.41 1.61
N ARG A 217 -30.30 -20.67 0.44
CA ARG A 217 -30.48 -19.86 -0.76
C ARG A 217 -31.92 -19.86 -1.26
N SER A 218 -32.58 -21.03 -1.32
CA SER A 218 -33.99 -21.10 -1.69
C SER A 218 -34.89 -20.39 -0.68
N ARG A 219 -34.59 -20.49 0.63
CA ARG A 219 -35.31 -19.74 1.67
C ARG A 219 -35.10 -18.23 1.52
N GLN A 220 -33.89 -17.81 1.17
CA GLN A 220 -33.53 -16.41 0.93
C GLN A 220 -34.18 -15.84 -0.35
N GLU A 221 -34.30 -16.63 -1.41
CA GLU A 221 -35.01 -16.23 -2.65
C GLU A 221 -36.52 -16.09 -2.43
N THR A 222 -37.12 -16.93 -1.57
CA THR A 222 -38.55 -16.80 -1.19
C THR A 222 -38.81 -15.66 -0.21
N SER A 223 -37.79 -15.19 0.52
CA SER A 223 -37.90 -14.03 1.39
C SER A 223 -37.33 -12.80 0.70
N LYS A 224 -38.20 -12.00 0.06
CA LYS A 224 -37.89 -10.60 -0.28
C LYS A 224 -37.73 -9.81 1.03
N THR A 225 -36.62 -10.05 1.73
CA THR A 225 -36.27 -9.31 2.94
C THR A 225 -36.02 -7.88 2.52
N ASN A 226 -36.76 -6.99 3.18
CA ASN A 226 -36.75 -5.56 2.89
C ASN A 226 -35.28 -5.08 2.98
N GLN A 227 -34.75 -4.44 1.94
CA GLN A 227 -33.34 -4.02 1.90
C GLN A 227 -32.96 -3.19 3.15
N ALA A 228 -33.94 -2.47 3.70
CA ALA A 228 -33.86 -1.77 4.98
C ALA A 228 -33.60 -2.67 6.20
N SER A 229 -34.20 -3.87 6.28
CA SER A 229 -33.93 -4.81 7.38
C SER A 229 -32.53 -5.43 7.25
N LYS A 230 -32.04 -5.64 6.03
CA LYS A 230 -30.66 -6.10 5.78
C LYS A 230 -29.64 -5.03 6.18
N LEU A 231 -29.88 -3.77 5.84
CA LEU A 231 -29.04 -2.65 6.26
C LEU A 231 -29.08 -2.46 7.78
N ARG A 232 -30.24 -2.62 8.42
CA ARG A 232 -30.37 -2.59 9.88
C ARG A 232 -29.62 -3.75 10.54
N ALA A 233 -29.74 -4.98 10.03
CA ALA A 233 -29.03 -6.14 10.55
C ALA A 233 -27.51 -6.03 10.37
N LEU A 234 -27.06 -5.44 9.26
CA LEU A 234 -25.64 -5.15 9.04
C LEU A 234 -25.15 -4.03 9.98
N GLY A 235 -25.99 -3.03 10.22
CA GLY A 235 -25.75 -2.00 11.23
C GLY A 235 -25.63 -2.57 12.64
N THR A 236 -26.50 -3.50 13.03
CA THR A 236 -26.42 -4.17 14.35
C THR A 236 -25.19 -5.06 14.44
N ALA A 237 -24.87 -5.84 13.40
CA ALA A 237 -23.66 -6.66 13.37
C ALA A 237 -22.38 -5.82 13.44
N ARG A 238 -22.35 -4.67 12.74
CA ARG A 238 -21.25 -3.71 12.84
C ARG A 238 -21.12 -3.19 14.26
N ASN A 239 -22.22 -2.80 14.89
CA ASN A 239 -22.20 -2.25 16.25
C ASN A 239 -21.79 -3.31 17.28
N GLU A 240 -22.22 -4.56 17.14
CA GLU A 240 -21.78 -5.65 18.01
C GLU A 240 -20.30 -5.98 17.82
N LEU A 241 -19.79 -5.92 16.59
CA LEU A 241 -18.38 -6.18 16.32
C LEU A 241 -17.50 -5.04 16.84
N ILE A 242 -17.95 -3.79 16.73
CA ILE A 242 -17.33 -2.64 17.37
C ILE A 242 -17.35 -2.82 18.89
N HIS A 243 -18.50 -3.16 19.47
CA HIS A 243 -18.60 -3.40 20.90
C HIS A 243 -17.68 -4.53 21.36
N TRP A 244 -17.61 -5.64 20.63
CA TRP A 244 -16.70 -6.74 20.93
C TRP A 244 -15.24 -6.30 20.86
N ILE A 245 -14.85 -5.56 19.82
CA ILE A 245 -13.50 -5.00 19.71
C ILE A 245 -13.21 -4.03 20.86
N GLU A 246 -14.16 -3.17 21.24
CA GLU A 246 -14.01 -2.24 22.35
C GLU A 246 -13.89 -2.97 23.70
N THR A 247 -14.66 -4.04 23.92
CA THR A 247 -14.54 -4.91 25.10
C THR A 247 -13.22 -5.69 25.11
N GLU A 248 -12.75 -6.13 23.95
CA GLU A 248 -11.50 -6.87 23.84
C GLU A 248 -10.29 -5.94 24.01
N LEU A 249 -10.35 -4.72 23.48
CA LEU A 249 -9.31 -3.69 23.64
C LEU A 249 -9.26 -3.15 25.08
N SER A 250 -10.40 -2.98 25.74
CA SER A 250 -10.43 -2.63 27.18
C SER A 250 -9.87 -3.77 28.03
N ARG A 251 -10.22 -5.02 27.74
CA ARG A 251 -9.64 -6.20 28.41
C ARG A 251 -8.14 -6.35 28.17
N ALA A 252 -7.66 -6.06 26.96
CA ALA A 252 -6.23 -6.08 26.63
C ALA A 252 -5.43 -4.95 27.28
N GLY A 253 -6.08 -3.89 27.76
CA GLY A 253 -5.46 -2.82 28.54
C GLY A 253 -5.37 -3.10 30.05
N GLU A 254 -6.16 -4.05 30.56
CA GLU A 254 -6.27 -4.37 32.00
C GLU A 254 -5.52 -5.64 32.41
N SER A 255 -4.84 -6.33 31.48
CA SER A 255 -3.91 -7.43 31.82
C SER A 255 -2.56 -6.89 32.34
N SER A 256 -2.60 -6.16 33.45
CA SER A 256 -1.49 -6.07 34.40
C SER A 256 -1.66 -7.23 35.39
N PRO A 257 -0.63 -8.01 35.70
CA PRO A 257 -0.78 -9.23 36.48
C PRO A 257 -0.97 -8.90 37.96
N GLU A 258 -2.22 -8.66 38.38
CA GLU A 258 -2.62 -8.88 39.76
C GLU A 258 -3.14 -10.31 39.89
N VAL A 259 -2.32 -11.12 40.55
CA VAL A 259 -2.62 -12.31 41.35
C VAL A 259 -4.11 -12.69 41.41
N ASP A 260 -4.51 -13.64 40.56
CA ASP A 260 -5.74 -14.40 40.78
C ASP A 260 -5.43 -15.57 41.74
N GLU A 261 -5.78 -15.39 43.02
CA GLU A 261 -6.04 -16.52 43.91
C GLU A 261 -7.33 -17.24 43.47
N PRO A 262 -7.41 -18.57 43.61
CA PRO A 262 -8.61 -19.32 43.24
C PRO A 262 -9.75 -19.01 44.22
N VAL A 263 -10.75 -18.27 43.74
CA VAL A 263 -12.04 -18.06 44.41
C VAL A 263 -12.77 -19.41 44.53
N HIS A 264 -12.67 -20.01 45.70
CA HIS A 264 -13.65 -20.99 46.15
C HIS A 264 -14.92 -20.25 46.60
N VAL A 265 -16.05 -20.61 46.00
CA VAL A 265 -17.38 -20.17 46.40
C VAL A 265 -17.63 -20.53 47.87
N SER A 266 -17.69 -19.53 48.74
CA SER A 266 -18.42 -19.55 50.01
C SER A 266 -18.65 -18.11 50.46
N GLU A 267 -19.91 -17.67 50.49
CA GLU A 267 -20.34 -16.51 51.30
C GLU A 267 -19.86 -16.70 52.75
N PRO A 268 -19.37 -15.63 53.43
CA PRO A 268 -20.31 -14.68 54.04
C PRO A 268 -19.93 -13.20 53.87
N GLU A 269 -20.99 -12.40 53.75
CA GLU A 269 -21.09 -10.97 53.45
C GLU A 269 -20.48 -10.00 54.48
N ILE A 270 -19.50 -10.40 55.29
CA ILE A 270 -18.96 -9.58 56.41
C ILE A 270 -17.48 -9.21 56.20
N VAL A 271 -16.69 -10.03 55.49
CA VAL A 271 -15.24 -9.79 55.32
C VAL A 271 -14.93 -8.75 54.23
N GLY A 272 -15.82 -8.59 53.24
CA GLY A 272 -15.61 -7.66 52.13
C GLY A 272 -15.66 -6.19 52.55
N ARG A 273 -16.52 -5.82 53.52
CA ARG A 273 -16.66 -4.41 53.95
C ARG A 273 -15.45 -3.94 54.73
N GLU A 274 -14.95 -4.73 55.67
CA GLU A 274 -13.76 -4.40 56.44
C GLU A 274 -12.50 -4.39 55.55
N TYR A 275 -12.40 -5.30 54.58
CA TYR A 275 -11.33 -5.28 53.58
C TYR A 275 -11.34 -4.01 52.72
N ILE A 276 -12.52 -3.61 52.24
CA ILE A 276 -12.71 -2.37 51.47
C ILE A 276 -12.41 -1.14 52.34
N ASP A 277 -12.88 -1.10 53.59
CA ASP A 277 -12.61 0.01 54.51
C ASP A 277 -11.11 0.10 54.87
N ASN A 278 -10.42 -1.03 55.01
CA ASN A 278 -8.97 -1.09 55.20
C ASN A 278 -8.22 -0.56 53.96
N HIS A 279 -8.67 -0.91 52.76
CA HIS A 279 -8.09 -0.37 51.52
C HIS A 279 -8.37 1.14 51.37
N LEU A 280 -9.58 1.60 51.69
CA LEU A 280 -9.92 3.01 51.64
C LEU A 280 -9.13 3.83 52.67
N THR A 281 -8.90 3.28 53.86
CA THR A 281 -8.04 3.94 54.87
C THR A 281 -6.57 3.96 54.45
N ALA A 282 -6.06 2.90 53.82
CA ALA A 282 -4.71 2.88 53.25
C ALA A 282 -4.55 3.92 52.12
N ILE A 283 -5.53 4.02 51.21
CA ILE A 283 -5.54 5.03 50.14
C ILE A 283 -5.59 6.45 50.74
N ARG A 284 -6.42 6.69 51.76
CA ARG A 284 -6.49 7.99 52.45
C ARG A 284 -5.17 8.35 53.11
N GLN A 285 -4.50 7.40 53.77
CA GLN A 285 -3.18 7.63 54.36
C GLN A 285 -2.12 7.93 53.29
N GLN A 286 -2.16 7.23 52.15
CA GLN A 286 -1.24 7.48 51.04
C GLN A 286 -1.47 8.85 50.41
N TYR A 287 -2.73 9.27 50.25
CA TYR A 287 -3.09 10.61 49.80
C TYR A 287 -2.68 11.70 50.80
N ALA A 288 -2.84 11.46 52.11
CA ALA A 288 -2.40 12.38 53.15
C ALA A 288 -0.87 12.60 53.08
N ARG A 289 -0.09 11.52 52.98
CA ARG A 289 1.37 11.60 52.79
C ARG A 289 1.76 12.34 51.50
N TYR A 290 1.03 12.10 50.41
CA TYR A 290 1.24 12.83 49.16
C TYR A 290 0.94 14.33 49.32
N THR A 291 -0.15 14.70 49.99
CA THR A 291 -0.49 16.10 50.23
C THR A 291 0.49 16.78 51.19
N GLU A 292 0.96 16.10 52.23
CA GLU A 292 1.99 16.59 53.14
C GLU A 292 3.32 16.80 52.41
N GLY A 293 3.74 15.83 51.58
CA GLY A 293 4.93 15.97 50.74
C GLY A 293 4.82 17.16 49.76
N ARG A 294 3.64 17.38 49.18
CA ARG A 294 3.37 18.51 48.29
C ARG A 294 3.35 19.84 49.04
N GLN A 295 2.78 19.87 50.25
CA GLN A 295 2.80 21.05 51.12
C GLN A 295 4.23 21.35 51.60
N ALA A 296 5.01 20.35 51.96
CA ALA A 296 6.42 20.51 52.32
C ALA A 296 7.24 21.05 51.14
N LEU A 297 6.99 20.58 49.92
CA LEU A 297 7.63 21.09 48.71
C LEU A 297 7.23 22.54 48.43
N LEU A 298 5.94 22.85 48.56
CA LEU A 298 5.43 24.22 48.42
C LEU A 298 6.03 25.14 49.49
N ASN A 299 6.10 24.71 50.75
CA ASN A 299 6.71 25.47 51.84
C ASN A 299 8.22 25.62 51.66
N ALA A 300 8.93 24.65 51.08
CA ALA A 300 10.34 24.77 50.74
C ALA A 300 10.56 25.78 49.59
N THR A 301 9.61 25.88 48.65
CA THR A 301 9.68 26.83 47.52
C THR A 301 9.15 28.23 47.86
N THR A 302 8.23 28.35 48.82
CA THR A 302 7.69 29.66 49.28
C THR A 302 8.35 30.18 50.55
N GLY A 303 8.91 29.32 51.40
CA GLY A 303 9.67 29.71 52.59
C GLY A 303 11.02 30.37 52.29
N GLN A 304 11.45 30.35 51.02
CA GLN A 304 12.61 31.11 50.54
C GLN A 304 12.24 32.54 50.09
N LEU A 305 10.94 32.91 50.14
CA LEU A 305 10.44 34.21 49.71
C LEU A 305 10.17 35.20 50.87
N ASP A 306 10.17 34.74 52.12
CA ASP A 306 9.99 35.61 53.29
C ASP A 306 11.33 35.93 53.96
N ASN A 307 12.12 36.79 53.31
CA ASN A 307 13.12 37.61 53.99
C ASN A 307 12.83 39.09 53.67
N PRO A 308 12.34 39.88 54.62
CA PRO A 308 12.18 41.31 54.41
C PRO A 308 13.52 42.03 54.49
N SER A 309 13.91 42.61 53.36
CA SER A 309 14.64 43.87 53.16
C SER A 309 15.34 44.53 54.37
N GLY A 310 16.65 44.74 54.27
CA GLY A 310 17.41 45.59 55.21
C GLY A 310 18.89 45.80 54.86
N THR A 311 19.15 46.67 53.89
CA THR A 311 20.29 47.62 53.77
C THR A 311 21.69 47.31 54.35
N ALA A 312 22.67 47.32 53.41
CA ALA A 312 23.85 48.21 53.38
C ALA A 312 25.24 47.69 53.84
N THR A 313 26.17 47.96 52.91
CA THR A 313 27.59 48.37 53.05
C THR A 313 28.67 47.30 53.11
N ASP A 314 29.65 47.51 52.21
CA ASP A 314 31.01 47.00 52.16
C ASP A 314 31.60 46.60 53.52
N GLU A 315 32.25 45.43 53.56
CA GLU A 315 33.70 45.28 53.80
C GLU A 315 34.10 43.81 53.55
N ASP A 316 35.02 43.57 52.61
CA ASP A 316 35.99 42.47 52.70
C ASP A 316 37.03 42.85 53.77
N PRO A 317 37.83 41.95 54.41
CA PRO A 317 38.16 40.58 53.99
C PRO A 317 38.25 39.54 55.14
N GLU A 318 38.42 38.25 54.79
CA GLU A 318 39.37 37.26 55.36
C GLU A 318 38.83 35.82 55.27
N LEU A 319 39.54 35.00 54.50
CA LEU A 319 39.50 33.53 54.48
C LEU A 319 39.80 32.98 55.89
N PRO A 320 39.23 31.82 56.33
CA PRO A 320 39.78 30.55 55.83
C PRO A 320 38.81 29.33 55.81
N LEU A 321 39.22 28.37 54.98
CA LEU A 321 39.00 26.91 55.10
C LEU A 321 37.56 26.37 55.16
N GLY A 322 37.25 25.49 54.23
CA GLY A 322 36.08 24.63 54.35
C GLY A 322 35.88 23.73 53.14
N THR A 323 36.82 22.83 52.90
CA THR A 323 36.58 21.61 52.13
C THR A 323 35.35 20.91 52.70
N PHE A 324 34.19 21.11 52.08
CA PHE A 324 33.06 20.20 52.22
C PHE A 324 32.94 19.43 50.91
N GLU A 325 33.54 18.25 50.93
CA GLU A 325 33.13 17.14 50.09
C GLU A 325 31.62 16.98 50.26
N SER A 326 30.86 17.39 49.23
CA SER A 326 29.47 16.97 49.09
C SER A 326 29.49 15.55 48.52
N PRO A 327 29.03 14.53 49.26
CA PRO A 327 29.04 13.16 48.78
C PRO A 327 28.04 13.04 47.63
N GLY A 328 28.53 12.52 46.51
CA GLY A 328 27.82 12.44 45.26
C GLY A 328 26.48 11.72 45.37
N ASN A 329 25.42 12.38 44.89
CA ASN A 329 24.18 11.69 44.53
C ASN A 329 23.51 12.25 43.26
N GLU A 330 24.08 13.29 42.64
CA GLU A 330 23.58 13.83 41.36
C GLU A 330 23.89 12.91 40.16
N ASN A 331 24.92 12.06 40.29
CA ASN A 331 25.31 11.10 39.26
C ASN A 331 24.44 9.83 39.26
N ALA A 332 23.87 9.40 40.39
CA ALA A 332 23.11 8.15 40.46
C ALA A 332 21.77 8.22 39.70
N MET A 333 21.04 9.34 39.82
CA MET A 333 19.79 9.60 39.09
C MET A 333 20.01 9.80 37.58
N SER A 334 21.13 10.41 37.19
CA SER A 334 21.51 10.57 35.79
C SER A 334 21.94 9.24 35.17
N HIS A 335 22.63 8.36 35.89
CA HIS A 335 22.95 7.01 35.41
C HIS A 335 21.72 6.09 35.26
N ILE A 336 20.68 6.27 36.07
CA ILE A 336 19.43 5.49 35.99
C ILE A 336 18.55 5.96 34.82
N THR A 337 18.50 7.27 34.54
CA THR A 337 17.61 7.86 33.52
C THR A 337 18.22 7.92 32.12
N TYR A 338 19.55 7.99 32.01
CA TYR A 338 20.27 8.02 30.74
C TYR A 338 19.93 6.87 29.77
N PRO A 339 19.87 5.58 30.18
CA PRO A 339 19.51 4.50 29.25
C PRO A 339 18.07 4.60 28.75
N TYR A 340 17.14 5.17 29.53
CA TYR A 340 15.77 5.42 29.09
C TYR A 340 15.69 6.57 28.09
N LEU A 341 16.51 7.62 28.28
CA LEU A 341 16.63 8.72 27.32
C LEU A 341 17.24 8.25 26.00
N GLU A 342 18.27 7.41 26.03
CA GLU A 342 18.87 6.81 24.83
C GLU A 342 17.85 5.94 24.09
N LYS A 343 17.08 5.13 24.82
CA LYS A 343 16.00 4.31 24.25
C LYS A 343 14.90 5.19 23.65
N LEU A 344 14.47 6.25 24.32
CA LEU A 344 13.47 7.19 23.80
C LEU A 344 13.98 7.92 22.56
N LEU A 345 15.25 8.32 22.54
CA LEU A 345 15.89 8.95 21.37
C LEU A 345 15.96 7.98 20.18
N SER A 346 16.28 6.71 20.44
CA SER A 346 16.29 5.65 19.43
C SER A 346 14.90 5.44 18.81
N VAL A 347 13.85 5.35 19.64
CA VAL A 347 12.46 5.23 19.19
C VAL A 347 12.01 6.48 18.43
N SER A 348 12.40 7.68 18.87
CA SER A 348 12.11 8.92 18.15
C SER A 348 12.77 8.95 16.77
N ASN A 349 14.01 8.47 16.66
CA ASN A 349 14.73 8.38 15.40
C ASN A 349 14.12 7.33 14.47
N GLU A 350 13.72 6.17 15.01
CA GLU A 350 12.99 5.15 14.26
C GLU A 350 11.66 5.71 13.73
N GLN A 351 10.87 6.38 14.58
CA GLN A 351 9.63 7.02 14.16
C GLN A 351 9.86 8.04 13.04
N LYS A 352 10.91 8.87 13.12
CA LYS A 352 11.27 9.81 12.05
C LYS A 352 11.64 9.08 10.75
N ALA A 353 12.41 8.00 10.84
CA ALA A 353 12.76 7.17 9.69
C ALA A 353 11.52 6.53 9.05
N THR A 354 10.60 5.99 9.86
CA THR A 354 9.33 5.42 9.38
C THR A 354 8.46 6.48 8.72
N ILE A 355 8.38 7.69 9.28
CA ILE A 355 7.63 8.80 8.68
C ILE A 355 8.24 9.20 7.33
N GLN A 356 9.57 9.30 7.24
CA GLN A 356 10.27 9.60 5.99
C GLN A 356 10.01 8.51 4.95
N GLN A 357 10.14 7.24 5.32
CA GLN A 357 9.86 6.11 4.43
C GLN A 357 8.40 6.13 3.96
N LYS A 358 7.45 6.34 4.87
CA LYS A 358 6.02 6.48 4.54
C LYS A 358 5.80 7.63 3.55
N SER A 359 6.41 8.79 3.77
CA SER A 359 6.28 9.92 2.84
C SER A 359 6.87 9.60 1.46
N HIS A 360 8.04 8.95 1.41
CA HIS A 360 8.69 8.56 0.16
C HIS A 360 7.82 7.56 -0.62
N LEU A 361 7.28 6.54 0.06
CA LEU A 361 6.37 5.57 -0.54
C LEU A 361 5.08 6.22 -1.01
N THR A 362 4.50 7.12 -0.21
CA THR A 362 3.26 7.82 -0.59
C THR A 362 3.45 8.70 -1.82
N ILE A 363 4.55 9.46 -1.87
CA ILE A 363 4.91 10.28 -3.03
C ILE A 363 5.19 9.40 -4.25
N GLY A 364 5.92 8.30 -4.07
CA GLY A 364 6.19 7.32 -5.12
C GLY A 364 4.93 6.70 -5.70
N LEU A 365 4.01 6.25 -4.84
CA LEU A 365 2.72 5.69 -5.26
C LEU A 365 1.85 6.73 -5.95
N ALA A 366 1.76 7.95 -5.42
CA ALA A 366 1.01 9.03 -6.06
C ALA A 366 1.58 9.38 -7.45
N LYS A 367 2.91 9.40 -7.58
CA LYS A 367 3.58 9.60 -8.87
C LYS A 367 3.26 8.47 -9.85
N GLN A 368 3.40 7.21 -9.43
CA GLN A 368 3.07 6.04 -10.25
C GLN A 368 1.60 6.01 -10.65
N GLN A 369 0.67 6.35 -9.75
CA GLN A 369 -0.75 6.43 -10.06
C GLN A 369 -1.05 7.54 -11.09
N LYS A 370 -0.35 8.68 -11.00
CA LYS A 370 -0.48 9.76 -11.97
C LYS A 370 0.08 9.36 -13.34
N GLU A 371 1.26 8.74 -13.37
CA GLU A 371 1.90 8.23 -14.60
C GLU A 371 1.00 7.18 -15.27
N ALA A 372 0.52 6.18 -14.52
CA ALA A 372 -0.42 5.17 -15.03
C ALA A 372 -1.73 5.80 -15.54
N GLY A 373 -2.24 6.85 -14.88
CA GLY A 373 -3.39 7.60 -15.36
C GLY A 373 -3.12 8.30 -16.69
N GLN A 374 -1.97 8.96 -16.83
CA GLN A 374 -1.56 9.63 -18.07
C GLN A 374 -1.35 8.63 -19.21
N ASP A 375 -0.75 7.47 -18.92
CA ASP A 375 -0.59 6.40 -19.90
C ASP A 375 -1.95 5.87 -20.37
N LEU A 376 -2.91 5.67 -19.45
CA LEU A 376 -4.28 5.28 -19.82
C LEU A 376 -4.98 6.32 -20.69
N ASP A 377 -4.80 7.61 -20.42
CA ASP A 377 -5.35 8.69 -21.25
C ASP A 377 -4.73 8.67 -22.65
N ARG A 378 -3.40 8.52 -22.73
CA ARG A 378 -2.69 8.40 -24.01
C ARG A 378 -3.16 7.17 -24.80
N LEU A 379 -3.27 6.01 -24.14
CA LEU A 379 -3.80 4.80 -24.78
C LEU A 379 -5.23 5.02 -25.28
N ALA A 380 -6.05 5.76 -24.53
CA ALA A 380 -7.41 6.09 -24.94
C ALA A 380 -7.41 6.97 -26.21
N ASP A 381 -6.53 7.97 -26.28
CA ASP A 381 -6.38 8.85 -27.46
C ASP A 381 -5.90 8.07 -28.70
N GLU A 382 -5.03 7.08 -28.50
CA GLU A 382 -4.52 6.19 -29.57
C GLU A 382 -5.51 5.08 -29.95
N SER A 383 -6.53 4.81 -29.15
CA SER A 383 -7.44 3.68 -29.35
C SER A 383 -8.39 3.88 -30.53
N HIS A 384 -8.21 3.06 -31.57
CA HIS A 384 -9.16 2.97 -32.67
C HIS A 384 -10.52 2.40 -32.23
N LEU A 385 -10.55 1.58 -31.18
CA LEU A 385 -11.77 0.96 -30.67
C LEU A 385 -12.71 2.00 -30.06
N LEU A 386 -12.17 2.93 -29.27
CA LEU A 386 -12.95 4.02 -28.67
C LEU A 386 -13.48 5.00 -29.74
N ARG A 387 -12.72 5.22 -30.81
CA ARG A 387 -13.16 6.05 -31.94
C ARG A 387 -14.28 5.38 -32.74
N ALA A 388 -14.21 4.06 -32.92
CA ALA A 388 -15.23 3.30 -33.63
C ALA A 388 -16.52 3.11 -32.83
N TYR A 389 -16.41 2.97 -31.50
CA TYR A 389 -17.54 2.76 -30.59
C TYR A 389 -17.52 3.80 -29.45
N PRO A 390 -17.85 5.06 -29.74
CA PRO A 390 -17.88 6.10 -28.72
C PRO A 390 -18.95 5.79 -27.67
N VAL A 391 -18.62 5.99 -26.40
CA VAL A 391 -19.59 5.84 -25.31
C VAL A 391 -20.70 6.87 -25.50
N PRO A 392 -21.98 6.47 -25.54
CA PRO A 392 -23.07 7.41 -25.54
C PRO A 392 -22.99 8.23 -24.24
N ILE A 393 -22.62 9.50 -24.36
CA ILE A 393 -22.68 10.45 -23.25
C ILE A 393 -24.16 10.57 -22.89
N LYS A 394 -24.62 9.75 -21.93
CA LYS A 394 -25.97 9.86 -21.39
C LYS A 394 -26.09 11.23 -20.73
N ALA A 395 -26.67 12.17 -21.45
CA ALA A 395 -27.43 13.32 -20.97
C ALA A 395 -26.96 13.98 -19.64
N SER A 396 -25.69 14.32 -19.50
CA SER A 396 -25.27 15.42 -18.60
C SER A 396 -25.22 16.78 -19.33
N ARG A 397 -25.74 16.83 -20.56
CA ARG A 397 -25.93 18.06 -21.34
C ARG A 397 -27.36 18.12 -21.88
N ARG A 398 -28.33 18.27 -20.98
CA ARG A 398 -29.55 19.01 -21.31
C ARG A 398 -29.41 20.42 -20.77
N SER A 399 -28.59 21.23 -21.43
CA SER A 399 -28.80 22.66 -21.61
C SER A 399 -27.60 23.19 -22.38
N GLY A 400 -27.83 23.65 -23.60
CA GLY A 400 -26.85 24.41 -24.34
C GLY A 400 -26.62 25.74 -23.62
N MET A 401 -25.49 25.84 -22.93
CA MET A 401 -24.84 27.12 -22.67
C MET A 401 -23.39 26.82 -22.32
N GLU A 402 -22.46 27.44 -23.04
CA GLU A 402 -21.07 27.57 -22.64
C GLU A 402 -21.02 28.21 -21.24
N VAL A 403 -20.89 27.38 -20.21
CA VAL A 403 -20.47 27.85 -18.89
C VAL A 403 -19.42 26.86 -18.41
N SER A 404 -18.19 27.37 -18.46
CA SER A 404 -17.02 26.96 -17.70
C SER A 404 -17.27 25.78 -16.76
N SER A 405 -16.67 24.64 -17.11
CA SER A 405 -16.41 23.57 -16.14
C SER A 405 -15.88 24.21 -14.86
N SER A 406 -16.68 24.11 -13.79
CA SER A 406 -16.35 24.66 -12.49
C SER A 406 -14.94 24.20 -12.10
N PHE A 407 -14.06 25.15 -11.80
CA PHE A 407 -12.69 24.93 -11.35
C PHE A 407 -12.62 23.90 -10.20
N ALA A 408 -13.66 23.83 -9.35
CA ALA A 408 -13.77 22.87 -8.26
C ALA A 408 -13.95 21.41 -8.72
N GLU A 409 -14.67 21.18 -9.82
CA GLU A 409 -14.94 19.83 -10.34
C GLU A 409 -13.73 19.29 -11.13
N GLY A 410 -13.02 20.18 -11.84
CA GLY A 410 -11.73 19.87 -12.46
C GLY A 410 -10.63 19.54 -11.45
N MET A 411 -10.64 20.15 -10.26
CA MET A 411 -9.70 19.83 -9.19
C MET A 411 -10.02 18.51 -8.48
N SER A 412 -11.30 18.17 -8.30
CA SER A 412 -11.71 16.91 -7.64
C SER A 412 -11.34 15.65 -8.46
N ASN A 413 -11.43 15.73 -9.79
CA ASN A 413 -11.02 14.66 -10.70
C ASN A 413 -9.48 14.54 -10.85
N LEU A 414 -8.74 15.57 -10.43
CA LEU A 414 -7.28 15.59 -10.45
C LEU A 414 -6.69 14.92 -9.20
N GLU A 415 -7.41 14.94 -8.07
CA GLU A 415 -6.94 14.37 -6.81
C GLU A 415 -7.18 12.86 -6.71
N LYS A 416 -8.23 12.34 -7.36
CA LYS A 416 -8.47 10.90 -7.54
C LYS A 416 -9.18 10.61 -8.86
N PRO A 417 -8.46 10.51 -9.99
CA PRO A 417 -9.01 9.74 -11.10
C PRO A 417 -9.08 8.29 -10.66
N ASP A 418 -10.29 7.84 -10.34
CA ASP A 418 -10.53 6.43 -10.10
C ASP A 418 -10.20 5.71 -11.41
N SER A 419 -9.10 4.94 -11.44
CA SER A 419 -8.63 4.20 -12.63
C SER A 419 -9.77 3.39 -13.26
N SER A 420 -10.72 2.94 -12.45
CA SER A 420 -11.97 2.30 -12.87
C SER A 420 -12.78 3.15 -13.86
N GLN A 421 -12.93 4.46 -13.61
CA GLN A 421 -13.66 5.37 -14.49
C GLN A 421 -12.97 5.57 -15.84
N ARG A 422 -11.63 5.58 -15.88
CA ARG A 422 -10.86 5.72 -17.13
C ARG A 422 -10.96 4.49 -18.03
N VAL A 423 -11.20 3.32 -17.46
CA VAL A 423 -11.33 2.05 -18.19
C VAL A 423 -12.76 1.79 -18.66
N GLN A 424 -13.79 2.42 -18.07
CA GLN A 424 -15.18 2.22 -18.47
C GLN A 424 -15.46 2.42 -19.98
N PRO A 425 -14.87 3.43 -20.66
CA PRO A 425 -15.06 3.60 -22.09
C PRO A 425 -14.59 2.40 -22.91
N TRP A 426 -13.49 1.76 -22.51
CA TRP A 426 -12.96 0.57 -23.17
C TRP A 426 -13.87 -0.64 -22.98
N VAL A 427 -14.40 -0.81 -21.77
CA VAL A 427 -15.36 -1.90 -21.47
C VAL A 427 -16.62 -1.75 -22.32
N HIS A 428 -17.14 -0.52 -22.41
CA HIS A 428 -18.30 -0.25 -23.25
C HIS A 428 -18.00 -0.46 -24.73
N ALA A 429 -16.90 0.11 -25.24
CA ALA A 429 -16.52 -0.02 -26.65
C ALA A 429 -16.25 -1.49 -27.03
N SER A 430 -15.62 -2.26 -26.15
CA SER A 430 -15.43 -3.71 -26.33
C SER A 430 -16.77 -4.46 -26.36
N GLY A 431 -17.69 -4.14 -25.45
CA GLY A 431 -19.04 -4.70 -25.45
C GLY A 431 -19.80 -4.37 -26.74
N SER A 432 -19.76 -3.11 -27.18
CA SER A 432 -20.39 -2.67 -28.43
C SER A 432 -19.78 -3.36 -29.66
N ALA A 433 -18.46 -3.47 -29.73
CA ALA A 433 -17.78 -4.19 -30.80
C ALA A 433 -18.18 -5.67 -30.82
N ALA A 434 -18.23 -6.34 -29.67
CA ALA A 434 -18.67 -7.73 -29.57
C ALA A 434 -20.13 -7.91 -30.01
N THR A 435 -21.01 -6.96 -29.68
CA THR A 435 -22.40 -7.00 -30.16
C THR A 435 -22.51 -6.74 -31.66
N ALA A 436 -21.69 -5.84 -32.21
CA ALA A 436 -21.67 -5.52 -33.63
C ALA A 436 -21.15 -6.68 -34.47
N THR A 437 -20.07 -7.34 -34.03
CA THR A 437 -19.56 -8.55 -34.70
C THR A 437 -20.56 -9.69 -34.63
N LYS A 438 -21.21 -9.90 -33.47
CA LYS A 438 -22.29 -10.89 -33.34
C LYS A 438 -23.45 -10.58 -34.30
N ALA A 439 -23.87 -9.33 -34.41
CA ALA A 439 -24.93 -8.93 -35.32
C ALA A 439 -24.53 -9.18 -36.79
N ALA A 440 -23.32 -8.82 -37.19
CA ALA A 440 -22.82 -9.07 -38.54
C ALA A 440 -22.74 -10.56 -38.88
N ILE A 441 -22.33 -11.41 -37.92
CA ILE A 441 -22.31 -12.87 -38.11
C ILE A 441 -23.74 -13.41 -38.30
N LEU A 442 -24.71 -12.91 -37.52
CA LEU A 442 -26.10 -13.33 -37.65
C LEU A 442 -26.70 -12.87 -38.99
N GLU A 443 -26.39 -11.66 -39.46
CA GLU A 443 -26.79 -11.18 -40.78
C GLU A 443 -26.22 -12.05 -41.90
N LYS A 444 -24.92 -12.40 -41.84
CA LYS A 444 -24.30 -13.30 -42.82
C LYS A 444 -24.84 -14.73 -42.75
N LEU A 445 -25.22 -15.20 -41.57
CA LEU A 445 -25.88 -16.49 -41.41
C LEU A 445 -27.28 -16.50 -42.04
N ASP A 446 -28.04 -15.42 -41.85
CA ASP A 446 -29.38 -15.27 -42.46
C ASP A 446 -29.29 -15.13 -43.98
N GLU A 447 -28.37 -14.31 -44.50
CA GLU A 447 -28.07 -14.24 -45.94
C GLU A 447 -27.71 -15.61 -46.51
N GLY A 448 -26.88 -16.39 -45.79
CA GLY A 448 -26.53 -17.76 -46.15
C GLY A 448 -27.73 -18.71 -46.15
N SER A 449 -28.61 -18.61 -45.15
CA SER A 449 -29.85 -19.40 -45.07
C SER A 449 -30.77 -19.08 -46.24
N MET A 450 -30.98 -17.79 -46.53
CA MET A 450 -31.81 -17.34 -47.66
C MET A 450 -31.24 -17.79 -49.00
N ALA A 451 -29.90 -17.78 -49.15
CA ALA A 451 -29.23 -18.30 -50.33
C ALA A 451 -29.43 -19.82 -50.47
N ILE A 452 -29.32 -20.59 -49.39
CA ILE A 452 -29.57 -22.04 -49.39
C ILE A 452 -31.02 -22.33 -49.75
N ASP A 453 -31.98 -21.66 -49.11
CA ASP A 453 -33.41 -21.81 -49.40
C ASP A 453 -33.71 -21.45 -50.85
N GLY A 454 -33.10 -20.40 -51.38
CA GLY A 454 -33.15 -20.02 -52.78
C GLY A 454 -32.61 -21.12 -53.71
N THR A 455 -31.45 -21.71 -53.39
CA THR A 455 -30.93 -22.84 -54.18
C THR A 455 -31.82 -24.08 -54.09
N GLN A 456 -32.41 -24.37 -52.93
CA GLN A 456 -33.33 -25.48 -52.73
C GLN A 456 -34.59 -25.30 -53.56
N GLN A 457 -35.15 -24.08 -53.62
CA GLN A 457 -36.28 -23.77 -54.50
C GLN A 457 -35.89 -23.97 -55.97
N ILE A 458 -34.72 -23.49 -56.41
CA ILE A 458 -34.23 -23.72 -57.76
C ILE A 458 -34.08 -25.22 -58.06
N PHE A 459 -33.59 -26.03 -57.12
CA PHE A 459 -33.51 -27.49 -57.29
C PHE A 459 -34.89 -28.14 -57.40
N LEU A 460 -35.88 -27.69 -56.62
CA LEU A 460 -37.26 -28.17 -56.73
C LEU A 460 -37.88 -27.79 -58.08
N ASP A 461 -37.64 -26.57 -58.56
CA ASP A 461 -38.10 -26.11 -59.87
C ASP A 461 -37.42 -26.87 -61.00
N LEU A 462 -36.11 -27.13 -60.91
CA LEU A 462 -35.39 -27.98 -61.86
C LEU A 462 -35.94 -29.40 -61.84
N ARG A 463 -36.21 -29.99 -60.67
CA ARG A 463 -36.81 -31.32 -60.55
C ARG A 463 -38.20 -31.38 -61.21
N ARG A 464 -39.00 -30.32 -61.05
CA ARG A 464 -40.29 -30.15 -61.72
C ARG A 464 -40.14 -30.03 -63.24
N LEU A 465 -39.17 -29.26 -63.74
CA LEU A 465 -38.88 -29.12 -65.16
C LEU A 465 -38.32 -30.39 -65.80
N LEU A 466 -37.57 -31.19 -65.04
CA LEU A 466 -37.01 -32.48 -65.46
C LEU A 466 -38.05 -33.61 -65.50
N GLY A 467 -39.32 -33.31 -65.15
CA GLY A 467 -40.43 -34.24 -65.28
C GLY A 467 -40.52 -35.29 -64.17
N ASP A 468 -39.83 -35.10 -63.04
CA ASP A 468 -40.00 -35.94 -61.85
C ASP A 468 -41.23 -35.49 -61.04
N ASP A 469 -42.38 -35.45 -61.72
CA ASP A 469 -43.71 -35.42 -61.12
C ASP A 469 -44.15 -36.89 -60.91
N SER A 470 -43.32 -37.69 -60.25
CA SER A 470 -43.70 -39.03 -59.81
C SER A 470 -44.55 -38.93 -58.53
N GLY A 471 -45.81 -38.53 -58.73
CA GLY A 471 -46.92 -38.97 -57.89
C GLY A 471 -47.33 -38.04 -56.74
N ALA A 472 -48.06 -36.97 -57.06
CA ALA A 472 -48.93 -36.32 -56.09
C ALA A 472 -50.30 -35.96 -56.70
N SER A 473 -51.01 -36.94 -57.26
CA SER A 473 -52.49 -36.96 -57.24
C SER A 473 -53.04 -38.29 -57.78
N LYS A 474 -53.38 -39.21 -56.88
CA LYS A 474 -54.58 -40.05 -56.96
C LYS A 474 -54.81 -40.73 -55.61
N ASN A 475 -55.97 -40.41 -55.04
CA ASN A 475 -56.51 -40.93 -53.81
C ASN A 475 -56.82 -42.44 -53.90
N VAL A 476 -57.07 -43.00 -52.72
CA VAL A 476 -57.91 -44.18 -52.42
C VAL A 476 -57.12 -45.47 -52.09
N THR A 477 -57.15 -45.78 -50.77
CA THR A 477 -57.07 -47.09 -50.12
C THR A 477 -56.01 -48.07 -50.62
N ASP A 478 -54.98 -48.34 -49.81
CA ASP A 478 -55.08 -49.51 -48.94
C ASP A 478 -53.95 -49.58 -47.92
N ARG A 479 -54.29 -50.31 -46.87
CA ARG A 479 -53.52 -50.64 -45.70
C ARG A 479 -52.46 -51.69 -46.05
N ALA A 480 -51.33 -51.60 -45.34
CA ALA A 480 -50.28 -52.61 -45.16
C ALA A 480 -49.03 -52.52 -46.05
N ASP A 481 -47.91 -52.51 -45.32
CA ASP A 481 -46.58 -53.02 -45.67
C ASP A 481 -45.77 -52.28 -46.74
N LEU A 482 -44.73 -51.58 -46.29
CA LEU A 482 -43.33 -51.81 -46.67
C LEU A 482 -42.42 -50.90 -45.82
N ARG A 483 -41.94 -51.45 -44.70
CA ARG A 483 -40.75 -50.95 -44.01
C ARG A 483 -39.54 -51.34 -44.86
N HIS A 484 -38.98 -50.42 -45.64
CA HIS A 484 -37.60 -50.54 -46.09
C HIS A 484 -36.78 -49.31 -45.71
N ALA A 485 -35.75 -49.62 -44.93
CA ALA A 485 -34.64 -48.81 -44.50
C ALA A 485 -34.18 -47.78 -45.53
N SER A 486 -34.15 -46.51 -45.12
CA SER A 486 -33.23 -45.52 -45.63
C SER A 486 -32.50 -44.94 -44.43
N THR A 487 -31.50 -45.68 -43.96
CA THR A 487 -30.45 -45.11 -43.10
C THR A 487 -29.76 -44.04 -43.91
N SER A 488 -30.11 -42.78 -43.64
CA SER A 488 -29.35 -41.61 -44.03
C SER A 488 -27.90 -41.83 -43.63
N ARG A 489 -27.07 -42.11 -44.63
CA ARG A 489 -25.63 -42.27 -44.50
C ARG A 489 -25.08 -40.85 -44.35
N ASP A 490 -24.70 -40.53 -43.12
CA ASP A 490 -24.13 -39.25 -42.73
C ASP A 490 -22.88 -38.97 -43.59
N MET A 491 -22.97 -37.96 -44.47
CA MET A 491 -21.90 -37.60 -45.42
C MET A 491 -20.62 -37.11 -44.74
N TRP A 492 -20.65 -36.90 -43.43
CA TRP A 492 -19.51 -36.40 -42.64
C TRP A 492 -18.56 -37.49 -42.13
N VAL A 493 -18.87 -38.78 -42.33
CA VAL A 493 -17.99 -39.89 -41.91
C VAL A 493 -16.81 -40.11 -42.88
N GLU A 494 -16.84 -39.51 -44.08
CA GLU A 494 -15.85 -39.79 -45.14
C GLU A 494 -14.69 -38.77 -45.20
N ILE A 495 -14.66 -37.76 -44.32
CA ILE A 495 -13.62 -36.70 -44.32
C ILE A 495 -12.49 -36.95 -43.29
N ASP A 496 -12.63 -37.92 -42.38
CA ASP A 496 -11.52 -38.32 -41.50
C ASP A 496 -10.64 -39.38 -42.17
N GLY A 497 -9.91 -38.94 -43.19
CA GLY A 497 -8.92 -39.73 -43.91
C GLY A 497 -7.61 -38.97 -44.09
N THR A 498 -6.60 -39.35 -43.30
CA THR A 498 -5.15 -39.20 -43.56
C THR A 498 -4.46 -37.84 -43.34
N LEU A 499 -4.34 -37.39 -42.09
CA LEU A 499 -3.20 -36.56 -41.65
C LEU A 499 -2.77 -36.97 -40.24
N GLY A 500 -1.96 -38.04 -40.15
CA GLY A 500 -1.49 -38.53 -38.86
C GLY A 500 -0.65 -39.81 -38.92
N ALA A 501 0.32 -39.86 -39.84
CA ALA A 501 1.32 -40.92 -39.85
C ALA A 501 2.71 -40.31 -40.08
N ILE A 502 3.24 -39.63 -39.06
CA ILE A 502 4.69 -39.44 -38.92
C ILE A 502 5.18 -40.66 -38.13
N LYS A 503 5.60 -41.70 -38.86
CA LYS A 503 6.43 -42.75 -38.29
C LYS A 503 7.83 -42.18 -38.11
N HIS A 504 8.34 -42.28 -36.88
CA HIS A 504 9.76 -42.22 -36.59
C HIS A 504 10.43 -43.49 -37.15
N GLU A 505 11.48 -43.34 -37.94
CA GLU A 505 12.46 -44.39 -38.18
C GLU A 505 13.66 -44.14 -37.25
N GLU A 506 14.12 -45.24 -36.64
CA GLU A 506 15.35 -45.37 -35.84
C GLU A 506 16.61 -45.27 -36.69
#